data_AF-A0A354U831-F1
#
_entry.id   AF-A0A354U831-F1
#
_cell.length_a   1.000
_cell.length_b   1.000
_cell.length_c   1.000
_cell.angle_alpha   90.00
_cell.angle_beta   90.00
_cell.angle_gamma   90.00
#
_symmetry.space_group_name_H-M   'P 1'
#
loop_
_entity.id
_entity.type
_entity.pdbx_description
1 polymer ?
#
loop_
_entity_poly.entity_id
_entity_poly.type
_entity_poly.pdbx_seq_one_letter_code
_entity_poly.pdbx_strand_id
1 'polypeptide(L)'
;MMLARYVQKGDSIDYRPAVDIAAGDVIVIADLIGVARLDIEANTLGSLAVVGVFDVAKADGMIPAGSTVYWDAGAKKATVVSGSNHYLGKAILAADAEAETVRVLLNAPYSLATEFVAGDAIPNLVDNSGGTPSETIAAIQECECRNAIASLSRKTNAILAALRAVGIIAGE
;
A
#
# COMPACT_ATOMS: atom_id res chain seq x y z
N MET A 1 -34.89 6.44 15.90
CA MET A 1 -34.14 5.74 14.84
C MET A 1 -32.85 5.24 15.45
N MET A 2 -32.52 3.95 15.31
CA MET A 2 -31.25 3.42 15.82
C MET A 2 -30.16 3.68 14.78
N LEU A 3 -29.16 4.50 15.12
CA LEU A 3 -28.09 4.91 14.19
C LEU A 3 -27.05 3.80 13.97
N ALA A 4 -26.82 2.95 14.98
CA ALA A 4 -25.93 1.80 14.90
C ALA A 4 -26.40 0.68 15.85
N ARG A 5 -26.16 -0.58 15.47
CA ARG A 5 -26.45 -1.77 16.28
C ARG A 5 -25.22 -2.66 16.31
N TYR A 6 -24.84 -3.12 17.50
CA TYR A 6 -23.80 -4.13 17.62
C TYR A 6 -24.23 -5.44 16.94
N VAL A 7 -23.35 -5.99 16.11
CA VAL A 7 -23.56 -7.26 15.39
C VAL A 7 -22.69 -8.34 16.01
N GLN A 8 -21.37 -8.14 16.03
CA GLN A 8 -20.39 -9.11 16.53
C GLN A 8 -19.06 -8.46 16.91
N LYS A 9 -18.19 -9.24 17.56
CA LYS A 9 -16.89 -8.78 18.09
C LYS A 9 -15.91 -8.34 17.00
N GLY A 10 -15.99 -8.93 15.81
CA GLY A 10 -15.14 -8.61 14.66
C GLY A 10 -13.92 -9.51 14.47
N ASP A 11 -13.79 -10.62 15.20
CA ASP A 11 -12.67 -11.57 15.02
C ASP A 11 -12.76 -12.30 13.65
N SER A 12 -13.99 -12.53 13.21
CA SER A 12 -14.34 -13.04 11.89
C SER A 12 -15.50 -12.24 11.32
N ILE A 13 -15.77 -12.36 10.03
CA ILE A 13 -16.93 -11.79 9.33
C ILE A 13 -17.64 -12.85 8.51
N ASP A 14 -18.95 -12.70 8.37
CA ASP A 14 -19.76 -13.52 7.47
C ASP A 14 -19.45 -13.16 6.02
N TYR A 15 -19.24 -14.18 5.18
CA TYR A 15 -18.90 -14.00 3.78
C TYR A 15 -19.60 -15.03 2.91
N ARG A 16 -20.11 -14.59 1.74
CA ARG A 16 -20.76 -15.45 0.75
C ARG A 16 -20.04 -15.27 -0.59
N PRO A 17 -19.20 -16.23 -1.00
CA PRO A 17 -18.45 -16.09 -2.24
C PRO A 17 -19.29 -16.43 -3.46
N ALA A 18 -18.90 -15.89 -4.62
CA ALA A 18 -19.53 -16.24 -5.90
C ALA A 18 -18.98 -17.56 -6.49
N VAL A 19 -17.80 -17.98 -6.04
CA VAL A 19 -17.08 -19.19 -6.46
C VAL A 19 -16.62 -19.97 -5.23
N ASP A 20 -16.24 -21.23 -5.40
CA ASP A 20 -15.69 -22.04 -4.32
C ASP A 20 -14.37 -21.44 -3.81
N ILE A 21 -14.19 -21.45 -2.50
CA ILE A 21 -13.01 -20.96 -1.79
C ILE A 21 -12.47 -22.07 -0.91
N ALA A 22 -11.17 -22.31 -0.97
CA ALA A 22 -10.51 -23.31 -0.15
C ALA A 22 -10.10 -22.72 1.20
N ALA A 23 -9.97 -23.58 2.22
CA ALA A 23 -9.35 -23.22 3.48
C ALA A 23 -7.93 -22.69 3.25
N GLY A 24 -7.61 -21.56 3.89
CA GLY A 24 -6.33 -20.86 3.74
C GLY A 24 -6.31 -19.81 2.62
N ASP A 25 -7.33 -19.75 1.76
CA ASP A 25 -7.41 -18.70 0.75
C ASP A 25 -7.51 -17.31 1.41
N VAL A 26 -6.69 -16.40 0.89
CA VAL A 26 -6.67 -14.99 1.28
C VAL A 26 -7.61 -14.23 0.35
N ILE A 27 -8.67 -13.66 0.92
CA ILE A 27 -9.72 -12.95 0.22
C ILE A 27 -9.59 -11.45 0.49
N VAL A 28 -9.63 -10.68 -0.59
CA VAL A 28 -9.57 -9.21 -0.55
C VAL A 28 -10.94 -8.65 -0.90
N ILE A 29 -11.55 -7.91 0.03
CA ILE A 29 -12.82 -7.21 -0.14
C ILE A 29 -12.53 -5.70 -0.09
N ALA A 30 -12.32 -5.09 -1.26
CA ALA A 30 -11.75 -3.75 -1.38
C ALA A 30 -10.42 -3.65 -0.60
N ASP A 31 -10.40 -3.04 0.58
CA ASP A 31 -9.21 -2.93 1.44
C ASP A 31 -9.22 -3.86 2.65
N LEU A 32 -10.32 -4.59 2.86
CA LEU A 32 -10.43 -5.56 3.96
C LEU A 32 -9.90 -6.92 3.51
N ILE A 33 -8.86 -7.41 4.18
CA ILE A 33 -8.35 -8.77 3.94
C ILE A 33 -8.90 -9.73 4.99
N GLY A 34 -9.33 -10.89 4.52
CA GLY A 34 -9.73 -12.02 5.38
C GLY A 34 -9.17 -13.33 4.88
N VAL A 35 -8.98 -14.28 5.79
CA VAL A 35 -8.52 -15.65 5.46
C VAL A 35 -9.64 -16.65 5.73
N ALA A 36 -9.95 -17.48 4.75
CA ALA A 36 -10.92 -18.56 4.92
C ALA A 36 -10.35 -19.63 5.86
N ARG A 37 -11.04 -19.92 6.97
CA ARG A 37 -10.58 -20.95 7.93
C ARG A 37 -10.99 -22.37 7.55
N LEU A 38 -12.01 -22.48 6.71
CA LEU A 38 -12.60 -23.71 6.20
C LEU A 38 -12.93 -23.50 4.72
N ASP A 39 -13.14 -24.58 3.98
CA ASP A 39 -13.68 -24.51 2.63
C ASP A 39 -15.08 -23.86 2.65
N ILE A 40 -15.36 -23.01 1.66
CA ILE A 40 -16.64 -22.32 1.50
C ILE A 40 -17.12 -22.55 0.06
N GLU A 41 -18.21 -23.30 -0.10
CA GLU A 41 -18.84 -23.51 -1.40
C GLU A 41 -19.44 -22.21 -1.94
N ALA A 42 -19.43 -22.07 -3.27
CA ALA A 42 -20.04 -20.95 -3.97
C ALA A 42 -21.49 -20.72 -3.52
N ASN A 43 -21.83 -19.45 -3.29
CA ASN A 43 -23.15 -18.99 -2.89
C ASN A 43 -23.62 -19.49 -1.51
N THR A 44 -22.76 -20.13 -0.71
CA THR A 44 -23.06 -20.54 0.67
C THR A 44 -22.53 -19.54 1.70
N LEU A 45 -23.09 -19.56 2.92
CA LEU A 45 -22.60 -18.69 3.99
C LEU A 45 -21.38 -19.33 4.63
N GLY A 46 -20.22 -18.69 4.50
CA GLY A 46 -19.00 -19.03 5.20
C GLY A 46 -18.52 -17.88 6.11
N SER A 47 -17.30 -18.01 6.60
CA SER A 47 -16.68 -16.98 7.43
C SER A 47 -15.21 -16.75 7.07
N LEU A 48 -14.79 -15.50 7.12
CA LEU A 48 -13.40 -15.10 6.98
C LEU A 48 -12.87 -14.63 8.33
N ALA A 49 -11.71 -15.11 8.73
CA ALA A 49 -10.97 -14.52 9.84
C ALA A 49 -10.37 -13.20 9.38
N VAL A 50 -10.58 -12.13 10.14
CA VAL A 50 -9.99 -10.80 9.88
C VAL A 50 -8.96 -10.40 10.92
N VAL A 51 -8.77 -11.25 11.93
CA VAL A 51 -7.76 -11.12 12.99
C VAL A 51 -7.15 -12.50 13.23
N GLY A 52 -5.88 -12.53 13.65
CA GLY A 52 -5.18 -13.77 13.98
C GLY A 52 -3.79 -13.83 13.39
N VAL A 53 -3.13 -14.96 13.59
CA VAL A 53 -1.77 -15.21 13.09
C VAL A 53 -1.84 -16.38 12.12
N PHE A 54 -1.30 -16.19 10.91
CA PHE A 54 -1.32 -17.17 9.84
C PHE A 54 0.06 -17.36 9.25
N ASP A 55 0.41 -18.61 8.93
CA ASP A 55 1.56 -18.90 8.07
C ASP A 55 1.10 -18.79 6.62
N VAL A 56 1.61 -17.79 5.91
CA VAL A 56 1.18 -17.43 4.55
C VAL A 56 2.33 -17.70 3.59
N ALA A 57 2.05 -18.36 2.46
CA ALA A 57 3.05 -18.61 1.43
C ALA A 57 3.68 -17.30 0.95
N LYS A 58 5.02 -17.20 0.94
CA LYS A 58 5.74 -15.98 0.55
C LYS A 58 6.36 -16.05 -0.84
N ALA A 59 6.61 -14.89 -1.42
CA ALA A 59 7.46 -14.72 -2.58
C ALA A 59 8.94 -14.94 -2.19
N ASP A 60 9.81 -15.05 -3.20
CA ASP A 60 11.25 -15.21 -2.98
C ASP A 60 11.84 -14.01 -2.24
N GLY A 61 12.87 -14.29 -1.44
CA GLY A 61 13.56 -13.30 -0.63
C GLY A 61 13.19 -13.39 0.86
N MET A 62 14.01 -12.73 1.67
CA MET A 62 13.83 -12.70 3.12
C MET A 62 12.74 -11.71 3.53
N ILE A 63 11.98 -12.04 4.57
CA ILE A 63 11.03 -11.15 5.22
C ILE A 63 11.39 -11.07 6.71
N PRO A 64 12.07 -9.99 7.14
CA PRO A 64 12.41 -9.79 8.55
C PRO A 64 11.18 -9.72 9.46
N ALA A 65 11.38 -10.05 10.75
CA ALA A 65 10.34 -9.83 11.76
C ALA A 65 10.00 -8.33 11.87
N GLY A 66 8.72 -8.01 12.03
CA GLY A 66 8.19 -6.65 12.09
C GLY A 66 7.93 -6.00 10.73
N SER A 67 8.39 -6.60 9.63
CA SER A 67 8.14 -6.10 8.29
C SER A 67 6.65 -6.02 7.98
N THR A 68 6.28 -4.93 7.31
CA THR A 68 4.98 -4.81 6.66
C THR A 68 4.90 -5.82 5.52
N VAL A 69 3.82 -6.60 5.51
CA VAL A 69 3.56 -7.63 4.51
C VAL A 69 2.33 -7.26 3.71
N TYR A 70 2.42 -7.44 2.40
CA TYR A 70 1.37 -7.23 1.43
C TYR A 70 1.00 -8.56 0.76
N TRP A 71 -0.23 -8.66 0.29
CA TRP A 71 -0.73 -9.80 -0.47
C TRP A 71 -0.73 -9.47 -1.96
N ASP A 72 0.05 -10.23 -2.72
CA ASP A 72 -0.02 -10.27 -4.17
C ASP A 72 -1.10 -11.27 -4.58
N ALA A 73 -2.27 -10.76 -4.99
CA ALA A 73 -3.41 -11.58 -5.40
C ALA A 73 -3.17 -12.30 -6.73
N GLY A 74 -2.29 -11.78 -7.60
CA GLY A 74 -1.94 -12.39 -8.88
C GLY A 74 -1.01 -13.59 -8.70
N ALA A 75 0.03 -13.43 -7.88
CA ALA A 75 0.96 -14.50 -7.56
C ALA A 75 0.45 -15.45 -6.46
N LYS A 76 -0.56 -15.03 -5.69
CA LYS A 76 -1.03 -15.67 -4.45
C LYS A 76 0.09 -15.87 -3.43
N LYS A 77 0.87 -14.80 -3.21
CA LYS A 77 2.04 -14.82 -2.32
C LYS A 77 2.10 -13.56 -1.45
N ALA A 78 2.59 -13.73 -0.23
CA ALA A 78 2.98 -12.65 0.65
C ALA A 78 4.30 -12.02 0.18
N THR A 79 4.38 -10.68 0.18
CA THR A 79 5.53 -9.91 -0.30
C THR A 79 5.74 -8.65 0.55
N VAL A 80 6.93 -8.06 0.46
CA VAL A 80 7.24 -6.74 1.07
C VAL A 80 6.99 -5.57 0.11
N VAL A 81 6.61 -5.87 -1.15
CA VAL A 81 6.34 -4.86 -2.17
C VAL A 81 4.90 -4.34 -2.00
N SER A 82 4.76 -3.06 -1.68
CA SER A 82 3.46 -2.39 -1.55
C SER A 82 2.75 -2.27 -2.89
N GLY A 83 3.34 -1.58 -3.87
CA GLY A 83 2.84 -1.50 -5.26
C GLY A 83 1.32 -1.43 -5.38
N SER A 84 0.75 -2.34 -6.18
CA SER A 84 -0.70 -2.59 -6.29
C SER A 84 -1.21 -3.69 -5.34
N ASN A 85 -0.38 -4.14 -4.41
CA ASN A 85 -0.67 -5.24 -3.49
C ASN A 85 -1.39 -4.72 -2.23
N HIS A 86 -2.30 -5.51 -1.70
CA HIS A 86 -3.11 -5.10 -0.55
C HIS A 86 -2.38 -5.39 0.76
N TYR A 87 -2.51 -4.49 1.75
CA TYR A 87 -1.87 -4.67 3.04
C TYR A 87 -2.44 -5.88 3.79
N LEU A 88 -1.57 -6.86 4.08
CA LEU A 88 -1.94 -8.10 4.76
C LEU A 88 -1.75 -8.02 6.27
N GLY A 89 -0.68 -7.37 6.73
CA GLY A 89 -0.35 -7.34 8.15
C GLY A 89 1.14 -7.15 8.41
N LYS A 90 1.60 -7.65 9.56
CA LYS A 90 3.02 -7.60 9.94
C LYS A 90 3.57 -9.00 10.17
N ALA A 91 4.79 -9.25 9.69
CA ALA A 91 5.53 -10.45 10.03
C ALA A 91 5.86 -10.45 11.53
N ILE A 92 5.55 -11.54 12.23
CA ILE A 92 5.88 -11.67 13.67
C ILE A 92 7.09 -12.57 13.93
N LEU A 93 7.56 -13.26 12.89
CA LEU A 93 8.76 -14.08 12.88
C LEU A 93 9.51 -13.80 11.57
N ALA A 94 10.84 -13.78 11.62
CA ALA A 94 11.65 -13.65 10.43
C ALA A 94 11.50 -14.91 9.55
N ALA A 95 11.34 -14.71 8.25
CA ALA A 95 11.35 -15.77 7.25
C ALA A 95 12.59 -15.58 6.38
N ASP A 96 13.49 -16.56 6.39
CA ASP A 96 14.69 -16.55 5.56
C ASP A 96 14.35 -16.68 4.07
N ALA A 97 15.35 -16.49 3.20
CA ALA A 97 15.13 -16.48 1.76
C ALA A 97 14.52 -17.79 1.25
N GLU A 98 14.95 -18.92 1.80
CA GLU A 98 14.52 -20.28 1.44
C GLU A 98 13.22 -20.71 2.10
N ALA A 99 12.68 -19.96 3.06
CA ALA A 99 11.42 -20.30 3.69
C ALA A 99 10.25 -20.21 2.69
N GLU A 100 9.34 -21.17 2.73
CA GLU A 100 8.17 -21.17 1.84
C GLU A 100 7.04 -20.27 2.36
N THR A 101 7.04 -19.99 3.66
CA THR A 101 5.99 -19.23 4.35
C THR A 101 6.56 -18.15 5.25
N VAL A 102 5.72 -17.16 5.56
CA VAL A 102 5.96 -16.12 6.57
C VAL A 102 4.80 -16.10 7.55
N ARG A 103 5.11 -15.96 8.84
CA ARG A 103 4.10 -15.87 9.90
C ARG A 103 3.63 -14.43 10.07
N VAL A 104 2.37 -14.16 9.74
CA VAL A 104 1.80 -12.80 9.68
C VAL A 104 0.70 -12.63 10.72
N LEU A 105 0.78 -11.53 11.49
CA LEU A 105 -0.35 -11.00 12.24
C LEU A 105 -1.27 -10.24 11.27
N LEU A 106 -2.41 -10.86 10.95
CA LEU A 106 -3.38 -10.38 9.97
C LEU A 106 -4.00 -9.05 10.39
N ASN A 107 -4.10 -8.11 9.45
CA ASN A 107 -4.65 -6.76 9.65
C ASN A 107 -4.08 -6.04 10.90
N ALA A 108 -2.83 -6.32 11.26
CA ALA A 108 -2.14 -5.61 12.33
C ALA A 108 -2.22 -4.09 12.08
N PRO A 109 -2.35 -3.24 13.12
CA PRO A 109 -2.35 -1.80 12.94
C PRO A 109 -1.22 -1.36 12.02
N TYR A 110 -1.61 -0.80 10.89
CA TYR A 110 -0.65 -0.32 9.90
C TYR A 110 -0.06 0.99 10.43
N SER A 111 1.07 0.91 11.10
CA SER A 111 1.90 2.10 11.26
C SER A 111 2.64 2.28 9.94
N LEU A 112 2.33 3.36 9.23
CA LEU A 112 3.26 3.89 8.24
C LEU A 112 4.59 4.07 8.98
N ALA A 113 5.63 3.35 8.58
CA ALA A 113 6.98 3.51 9.14
C ALA A 113 7.62 4.87 8.75
N THR A 114 6.81 5.81 8.32
CA THR A 114 7.20 7.16 7.94
C THR A 114 6.10 8.06 8.45
N GLU A 115 6.15 8.38 9.75
CA GLU A 115 5.90 9.77 10.07
C GLU A 115 6.90 10.55 9.22
N PHE A 116 6.42 11.30 8.23
CA PHE A 116 7.28 12.25 7.54
C PHE A 116 7.72 13.25 8.60
N VAL A 117 8.90 13.04 9.19
CA VAL A 117 9.50 14.03 10.07
C VAL A 117 10.16 15.06 9.16
N ALA A 118 10.06 16.33 9.55
CA ALA A 118 10.78 17.40 8.85
C ALA A 118 12.26 17.03 8.77
N GLY A 119 12.76 16.75 7.56
CA GLY A 119 14.15 16.32 7.32
C GLY A 119 14.30 14.98 6.59
N ASP A 120 13.25 14.18 6.44
CA ASP A 120 13.32 12.96 5.63
C ASP A 120 13.49 13.29 4.13
N ALA A 121 14.50 12.69 3.51
CA ALA A 121 14.72 12.84 2.08
C ALA A 121 13.61 12.12 1.30
N ILE A 122 12.99 12.80 0.32
CA ILE A 122 12.17 12.15 -0.70
C ILE A 122 13.15 11.54 -1.72
N PRO A 123 13.41 10.22 -1.72
CA PRO A 123 14.58 9.69 -2.42
C PRO A 123 14.36 9.57 -3.92
N ASN A 124 13.12 9.63 -4.40
CA ASN A 124 12.78 9.38 -5.80
C ASN A 124 11.59 10.24 -6.24
N LEU A 125 11.86 11.48 -6.65
CA LEU A 125 11.07 12.04 -7.75
C LEU A 125 11.61 11.40 -9.03
N VAL A 126 11.00 10.28 -9.45
CA VAL A 126 11.39 9.64 -10.71
C VAL A 126 10.98 10.59 -11.84
N ASP A 127 11.96 11.23 -12.47
CA ASP A 127 11.76 11.94 -13.73
C ASP A 127 11.46 10.91 -14.83
N ASN A 128 10.20 10.79 -15.22
CA ASN A 128 9.78 9.89 -16.30
C ASN A 128 9.88 10.54 -17.70
N SER A 129 10.54 11.69 -17.83
CA SER A 129 10.71 12.40 -19.11
C SER A 129 12.00 12.04 -19.84
N GLY A 130 12.92 11.30 -19.20
CA GLY A 130 14.14 10.76 -19.83
C GLY A 130 15.21 11.81 -20.18
N GLY A 131 15.20 12.99 -19.55
CA GLY A 131 16.20 14.04 -19.74
C GLY A 131 17.34 14.03 -18.71
N THR A 132 18.44 14.70 -19.01
CA THR A 132 19.50 15.01 -18.03
C THR A 132 18.97 16.07 -17.04
N PRO A 133 19.21 15.97 -15.71
CA PRO A 133 18.61 16.89 -14.74
C PRO A 133 19.06 18.34 -14.99
N SER A 134 18.20 19.16 -15.61
CA SER A 134 18.61 20.52 -15.99
C SER A 134 18.23 21.60 -14.99
N GLU A 135 17.26 21.43 -14.09
CA GLU A 135 16.93 22.44 -13.07
C GLU A 135 16.25 21.83 -11.85
N THR A 136 17.04 21.30 -10.93
CA THR A 136 16.57 20.85 -9.61
C THR A 136 15.97 22.04 -8.86
N ILE A 137 14.79 21.87 -8.27
CA ILE A 137 14.23 22.89 -7.36
C ILE A 137 15.18 22.95 -6.16
N ALA A 138 15.69 24.15 -5.84
CA ALA A 138 16.55 24.33 -4.67
C ALA A 138 15.83 23.85 -3.40
N ALA A 139 16.57 23.16 -2.51
CA ALA A 139 16.04 22.68 -1.25
C ALA A 139 15.43 23.84 -0.43
N ILE A 140 14.24 23.64 0.11
CA ILE A 140 13.56 24.62 0.97
C ILE A 140 14.34 24.68 2.28
N GLN A 141 15.09 25.76 2.51
CA GLN A 141 15.98 25.86 3.67
C GLN A 141 15.23 26.22 4.97
N GLU A 142 14.05 26.83 4.90
CA GLU A 142 13.22 27.13 6.07
C GLU A 142 11.72 26.98 5.75
N CYS A 143 10.99 26.37 6.69
CA CYS A 143 9.59 26.03 6.54
C CYS A 143 8.68 27.26 6.71
N GLU A 144 8.54 28.06 5.66
CA GLU A 144 7.35 28.90 5.49
C GLU A 144 6.64 28.55 4.18
N CYS A 145 5.35 28.21 4.26
CA CYS A 145 4.51 27.85 3.10
C CYS A 145 4.55 28.90 1.97
N ARG A 146 4.90 30.15 2.30
CA ARG A 146 5.10 31.27 1.35
C ARG A 146 6.24 31.00 0.37
N ASN A 147 7.31 30.35 0.80
CA ASN A 147 8.48 30.04 -0.03
C ASN A 147 8.22 28.85 -0.97
N ALA A 148 7.42 27.87 -0.52
CA ALA A 148 6.98 26.74 -1.35
C ALA A 148 6.04 27.22 -2.48
N ILE A 149 5.07 28.09 -2.15
CA ILE A 149 4.16 28.69 -3.15
C ILE A 149 4.95 29.56 -4.14
N ALA A 150 5.88 30.39 -3.67
CA ALA A 150 6.73 31.21 -4.54
C ALA A 150 7.64 30.37 -5.47
N SER A 151 8.13 29.23 -4.97
CA SER A 151 8.93 28.30 -5.78
C SER A 151 8.08 27.62 -6.87
N LEU A 152 6.87 27.18 -6.52
CA LEU A 152 5.93 26.60 -7.48
C LEU A 152 5.49 27.62 -8.53
N SER A 153 5.14 28.84 -8.14
CA SER A 153 4.77 29.91 -9.07
C SER A 153 5.89 30.25 -10.05
N ARG A 154 7.15 30.31 -9.59
CA ARG A 154 8.30 30.55 -10.48
C ARG A 154 8.46 29.44 -11.52
N LYS A 155 8.31 28.17 -11.12
CA LYS A 155 8.48 27.05 -12.05
C LYS A 155 7.32 26.91 -13.03
N THR A 156 6.09 27.15 -12.58
CA THR A 156 4.92 27.24 -13.46
C THR A 156 5.10 28.34 -14.51
N ASN A 157 5.61 29.51 -14.12
CA ASN A 157 5.88 30.61 -15.06
C ASN A 157 7.01 30.28 -16.05
N ALA A 158 8.06 29.59 -15.61
CA ALA A 158 9.15 29.15 -16.50
C ALA A 158 8.65 28.14 -17.54
N ILE A 159 7.79 27.20 -17.15
CA ILE A 159 7.14 26.25 -18.07
C ILE A 159 6.23 27.00 -19.06
N LEU A 160 5.39 27.92 -18.59
CA LEU A 160 4.55 28.74 -19.48
C LEU A 160 5.40 29.51 -20.50
N ALA A 161 6.53 30.09 -20.07
CA ALA A 161 7.45 30.80 -20.96
C ALA A 161 8.07 29.88 -22.01
N ALA A 162 8.48 28.67 -21.62
CA ALA A 162 9.01 27.68 -22.56
C ALA A 162 7.95 27.21 -23.57
N LEU A 163 6.71 26.98 -23.13
CA LEU A 163 5.60 26.60 -24.00
C LEU A 163 5.23 27.71 -25.00
N ARG A 164 5.30 28.98 -24.58
CA ARG A 164 5.16 30.15 -25.48
C ARG A 164 6.29 30.22 -26.49
N ALA A 165 7.53 30.00 -26.07
CA ALA A 165 8.70 30.05 -26.94
C ALA A 165 8.67 29.00 -28.06
N VAL A 166 8.03 27.84 -27.80
CA VAL A 166 7.84 26.77 -28.80
C VAL A 166 6.50 26.94 -29.56
N GLY A 167 5.72 27.97 -29.27
CA GLY A 167 4.48 28.31 -29.97
C GLY A 167 3.29 27.40 -29.67
N ILE A 168 3.37 26.59 -28.61
CA ILE A 168 2.31 25.66 -28.20
C ILE A 168 1.11 26.40 -27.60
N ILE A 169 1.38 27.53 -26.94
CA ILE A 169 0.36 28.43 -26.39
C ILE A 169 0.61 29.85 -26.89
N ALA A 170 -0.47 30.64 -27.01
CA ALA A 170 -0.37 32.03 -27.44
C ALA A 170 0.51 32.85 -26.48
N GLY A 171 1.34 33.74 -27.06
CA GLY A 171 2.03 34.76 -26.29
C GLY A 171 1.03 35.74 -25.66
N GLU A 172 1.43 36.38 -24.56
CA GLU A 172 0.72 37.54 -24.00
C GLU A 172 0.98 38.80 -24.83
#